data_AF-A0A9Q0UGT2-F1
#
_entry.id   AF-A0A9Q0UGT2-F1
#
_cell.length_a   1.000
_cell.length_b   1.000
_cell.length_c   1.000
_cell.angle_alpha   90.00
_cell.angle_beta   90.00
_cell.angle_gamma   90.00
#
_symmetry.space_group_name_H-M   'P 1'
#
loop_
_entity.id
_entity.type
_entity.pdbx_description
1 polymer ?
#
loop_
_entity_poly.entity_id
_entity_poly.type
_entity_poly.pdbx_seq_one_letter_code
_entity_poly.pdbx_strand_id
1 'polypeptide(L)' 'MTVHPEIIDGRPGTLVIESFIVDVPDGNTKDETCYFVKALIRCNLKSLADVSERMAVQDLVEPINQFSE' A
#
# COMPACT_ATOMS: atom_id res chain seq x y z
N MET A 1 10.35 -2.04 0.82
CA MET A 1 9.26 -1.07 0.54
C MET A 1 9.76 0.33 0.84
N THR A 2 9.40 1.31 0.01
CA THR A 2 9.64 2.74 0.28
C THR A 2 8.32 3.49 0.19
N VAL A 3 8.21 4.56 0.96
CA VAL A 3 7.00 5.40 1.06
C VAL A 3 7.40 6.85 0.88
N HIS A 4 6.64 7.59 0.07
CA HIS A 4 6.93 8.98 -0.26
C HIS A 4 5.63 9.79 -0.24
N PRO A 5 5.62 10.99 0.36
CA PRO A 5 4.51 11.92 0.15
C PRO A 5 4.40 12.30 -1.33
N GLU A 6 3.18 12.36 -1.86
CA GLU A 6 2.92 12.66 -3.27
C GLU A 6 1.56 13.39 -3.42
N ILE A 7 1.35 14.11 -4.52
CA ILE A 7 0.03 14.65 -4.86
C ILE A 7 -0.66 13.72 -5.86
N ILE A 8 -1.74 13.06 -5.44
CA ILE A 8 -2.51 12.11 -6.25
C ILE A 8 -3.89 12.73 -6.50
N ASP A 9 -4.25 12.92 -7.77
CA ASP A 9 -5.52 13.54 -8.18
C ASP A 9 -5.84 14.87 -7.45
N GLY A 10 -4.80 15.68 -7.22
CA GLY A 10 -4.90 16.98 -6.55
C GLY A 10 -5.05 16.91 -5.03
N ARG A 11 -4.90 15.74 -4.40
CA ARG A 11 -4.95 15.55 -2.95
C ARG A 11 -3.61 15.04 -2.41
N PRO A 12 -3.23 15.40 -1.17
CA PRO A 12 -2.12 14.76 -0.50
C PRO A 12 -2.36 13.26 -0.38
N GLY A 13 -1.36 12.48 -0.77
CA GLY A 13 -1.38 11.03 -0.68
C GLY A 13 0.02 10.46 -0.43
N THR A 14 0.11 9.14 -0.43
CA THR A 14 1.36 8.42 -0.23
C THR A 14 1.62 7.52 -1.42
N LEU A 15 2.74 7.75 -2.11
CA LEU A 15 3.26 6.83 -3.11
C LEU A 15 4.02 5.71 -2.40
N VAL A 16 3.54 4.47 -2.56
CA VAL A 16 4.21 3.27 -2.03
C VAL A 16 4.85 2.49 -3.18
N ILE A 17 6.14 2.19 -3.04
CA ILE A 17 6.90 1.40 -4.00
C ILE A 17 7.41 0.14 -3.32
N GLU A 18 7.06 -1.01 -3.87
CA GLU A 18 7.56 -2.31 -3.44
C GLU A 18 8.33 -3.00 -4.57
N SER A 19 9.62 -3.22 -4.34
CA SER A 19 10.52 -3.93 -5.23
C SER A 19 10.79 -5.33 -4.71
N PHE A 20 11.00 -6.28 -5.62
CA PHE A 20 11.37 -7.64 -5.28
C PHE A 20 12.53 -8.13 -6.15
N ILE A 21 13.29 -9.06 -5.59
CA ILE A 21 14.22 -9.93 -6.31
C ILE A 21 13.85 -11.34 -5.86
N VAL A 22 13.72 -12.25 -6.83
CA VAL A 22 13.33 -13.64 -6.57
C VAL A 22 14.00 -14.52 -7.61
N ASP A 23 14.33 -15.74 -7.21
CA ASP A 23 14.80 -16.75 -8.15
C ASP A 23 13.63 -17.26 -9.01
N VAL A 24 13.95 -17.69 -10.23
CA VAL A 24 13.00 -18.37 -11.11
C VAL A 24 13.14 -19.87 -10.86
N PRO A 25 12.11 -20.56 -10.33
CA PRO A 25 12.18 -22.00 -10.10
C PRO A 25 12.37 -22.78 -11.40
N ASP A 26 12.99 -23.96 -11.30
CA ASP A 26 13.14 -24.86 -12.45
C ASP A 26 11.79 -25.20 -13.07
N GLY A 27 11.70 -25.09 -14.39
CA GLY A 27 10.47 -25.34 -15.13
C GLY A 27 9.52 -24.13 -15.23
N ASN A 28 9.83 -23.00 -14.60
CA ASN A 28 9.11 -21.75 -14.81
C ASN A 28 9.87 -20.78 -15.71
N THR A 29 9.11 -19.96 -16.43
CA THR A 29 9.65 -18.78 -17.10
C THR A 29 9.71 -17.60 -16.13
N LYS A 30 10.59 -16.64 -16.42
CA LYS A 30 10.67 -15.38 -15.67
C LYS A 30 9.32 -14.66 -15.62
N ASP A 31 8.55 -14.68 -16.71
CA ASP A 31 7.26 -13.99 -16.80
C ASP A 31 6.20 -14.63 -15.91
N GLU A 32 6.15 -15.96 -15.82
CA GLU A 32 5.27 -16.68 -14.90
C GLU A 32 5.58 -16.34 -13.45
N THR A 33 6.86 -16.44 -13.04
CA THR A 33 7.29 -16.10 -11.68
C THR A 33 6.99 -14.64 -11.37
N CYS A 34 7.29 -13.73 -12.30
CA CYS A 34 7.05 -12.31 -12.14
C CYS A 34 5.54 -12.01 -12.04
N TYR A 35 4.71 -12.66 -12.84
CA TYR A 35 3.25 -12.51 -12.79
C TYR A 35 2.70 -12.91 -11.42
N PHE A 36 3.11 -14.06 -10.90
CA PHE A 36 2.67 -14.53 -9.58
C PHE A 36 3.09 -13.56 -8.46
N VAL A 37 4.36 -13.17 -8.42
CA VAL A 37 4.86 -12.25 -7.38
C VAL A 37 4.22 -10.86 -7.50
N LYS A 38 4.04 -10.34 -8.73
CA LYS A 38 3.32 -9.07 -8.95
C LYS A 38 1.88 -9.14 -8.48
N ALA A 39 1.18 -10.27 -8.66
CA ALA A 39 -0.18 -10.42 -8.17
C ALA A 39 -0.23 -10.32 -6.64
N LEU A 40 0.69 -10.98 -5.93
CA LEU A 40 0.78 -10.91 -4.48
C LEU A 40 1.11 -9.49 -3.98
N ILE A 41 2.11 -8.83 -4.56
CA ILE A 41 2.47 -7.45 -4.21
C ILE A 41 1.29 -6.51 -4.47
N ARG A 42 0.59 -6.65 -5.60
CA ARG A 42 -0.62 -5.85 -5.89
C ARG A 42 -1.72 -6.06 -4.85
N CYS A 43 -1.97 -7.30 -4.45
CA CYS A 43 -2.94 -7.59 -3.39
C CYS A 43 -2.54 -6.93 -2.07
N ASN A 44 -1.26 -7.02 -1.69
CA ASN A 44 -0.75 -6.42 -0.46
C ASN A 44 -0.88 -4.90 -0.48
N LEU A 45 -0.45 -4.25 -1.57
CA LEU A 45 -0.53 -2.79 -1.70
C LEU A 45 -1.98 -2.29 -1.76
N LYS A 46 -2.88 -3.04 -2.39
CA LYS A 46 -4.32 -2.72 -2.36
C LYS A 46 -4.88 -2.78 -0.95
N SER A 47 -4.61 -3.86 -0.22
CA SER A 47 -5.05 -4.01 1.18
C SER A 47 -4.45 -2.92 2.07
N LEU A 48 -3.17 -2.59 1.87
CA LEU A 48 -2.50 -1.52 2.59
C LEU A 48 -3.16 -0.15 2.34
N ALA A 49 -3.51 0.16 1.09
CA ALA A 49 -4.25 1.37 0.75
C ALA A 49 -5.61 1.39 1.45
N ASP A 50 -6.41 0.31 1.31
CA ASP A 50 -7.74 0.20 1.92
C ASP A 50 -7.71 0.40 3.45
N VAL A 51 -6.73 -0.20 4.14
CA VAL A 51 -6.57 -0.05 5.59
C VAL A 51 -6.09 1.36 5.96
N SER A 52 -5.08 1.88 5.26
CA SER A 52 -4.50 3.20 5.55
C SER A 52 -5.52 4.32 5.34
N GLU A 53 -6.31 4.25 4.27
CA GLU A 53 -7.37 5.21 4.00
C GLU A 53 -8.48 5.16 5.06
N ARG A 54 -8.87 3.96 5.50
CA ARG A 54 -9.84 3.81 6.60
C ARG A 54 -9.33 4.38 7.91
N MET A 55 -8.06 4.13 8.26
CA MET A 55 -7.44 4.69 9.45
C MET A 55 -7.37 6.22 9.38
N ALA A 56 -6.98 6.77 8.23
CA ALA A 56 -6.94 8.22 8.03
C ALA A 56 -8.33 8.87 8.16
N VAL A 57 -9.41 8.19 7.74
CA VAL A 57 -10.79 8.65 7.97
C VAL A 57 -11.18 8.51 9.44
N GLN A 58 -10.82 7.42 10.11
CA GLN A 58 -11.13 7.22 11.54
C GLN A 58 -10.46 8.27 12.43
N ASP A 59 -9.19 8.60 12.16
CA ASP A 59 -8.45 9.67 12.85
C ASP A 59 -9.12 11.05 12.69
N LEU A 60 -9.88 11.26 11.61
CA LEU A 60 -10.65 12.49 11.38
C LEU A 60 -12.04 12.47 12.06
N VAL A 61 -12.54 11.30 12.44
CA VAL A 61 -13.91 11.10 12.96
C VAL A 61 -13.94 10.88 14.47
N GLU A 62 -12.82 10.51 15.11
CA GLU A 62 -12.74 10.59 16.57
C GLU A 62 -12.83 12.06 17.00
N PRO A 63 -13.93 12.49 17.69
CA PRO A 63 -13.93 13.80 18.27
C PRO A 63 -12.84 13.79 19.32
N ILE A 64 -11.93 14.76 19.20
CA ILE A 64 -11.13 15.19 20.32
C ILE A 64 -12.12 15.51 21.45
N ASN A 65 -12.28 14.58 22.40
CA ASN A 65 -12.82 14.90 23.71
C ASN A 65 -11.78 15.77 24.42
N GLN A 66 -11.65 17.02 23.98
CA GLN A 66 -10.96 18.08 24.67
C GLN A 66 -12.01 19.06 25.18
N PHE A 67 -12.01 19.19 26.51
CA PHE A 67 -12.74 20.11 27.38
C PHE A 67 -14.20 19.71 27.63
N SER A 68 -14.62 19.37 28.85
CA SER A 68 -14.54 20.24 30.03
C SER A 68 -14.46 19.48 31.38
N GLU A 69 -13.60 20.00 32.27
CA GLU A 69 -13.55 19.93 33.75
C GLU A 69 -13.55 18.56 34.47
#